data_AF-A0A4Q4TTW0-F1
#
_entry.id   AF-A0A4Q4TTW0-F1
#
_cell.length_a   1.000
_cell.length_b   1.000
_cell.length_c   1.000
_cell.angle_alpha   90.00
_cell.angle_beta   90.00
_cell.angle_gamma   90.00
#
_symmetry.space_group_name_H-M   'P 1'
#
loop_
_entity.id
_entity.type
_entity.pdbx_description
1 polymer ?
#
loop_
_entity_poly.entity_id
_entity_poly.type
_entity_poly.pdbx_seq_one_letter_code
_entity_poly.pdbx_strand_id
1 'polypeptide(L)'
;MSSVANPDVPAEAGRPAFVPLEANPELMTALLQRLGLSRALAVHDVYSITEPDLLAFVPRPALALLLVFPVSAAYESQRMAEDATAPEYDGRGEAEPVIWFRQTIRNACGLMGLLHAVSNGPARGFVEPDSDLDKLIRTAIPLPPKERAELLERTPALASAHAEAASQGATAAPDAQDDIDLHYVCFVRTDDGTLWELDGRRRGPIARGQLGEGEDVLSEKALLWGPLKFLEREGGDLRFSCVALAGALGD
;
A
#
# COMPACT_ATOMS: atom_id res chain seq x y z
N MET A 1 16.78 -23.96 4.66
CA MET A 1 16.42 -23.55 3.29
C MET A 1 15.00 -23.04 3.36
N SER A 2 14.82 -21.72 3.43
CA SER A 2 13.48 -21.11 3.42
C SER A 2 12.88 -21.35 2.04
N SER A 3 11.79 -22.11 1.97
CA SER A 3 11.01 -22.19 0.74
C SER A 3 10.31 -20.85 0.57
N VAL A 4 10.80 -20.04 -0.35
CA VAL A 4 10.22 -18.76 -0.73
C VAL A 4 8.82 -19.01 -1.29
N ALA A 5 7.80 -18.39 -0.70
CA ALA A 5 6.43 -18.50 -1.19
C ALA A 5 6.19 -17.36 -2.19
N ASN A 6 5.62 -17.65 -3.37
CA ASN A 6 5.18 -16.61 -4.28
C ASN A 6 3.91 -15.95 -3.68
N PRO A 7 3.97 -14.68 -3.25
CA PRO A 7 2.82 -13.99 -2.71
C PRO A 7 1.77 -13.65 -3.75
N ASP A 8 2.11 -13.56 -5.03
CA ASP A 8 1.25 -12.93 -6.01
C ASP A 8 -0.02 -13.73 -6.36
N VAL A 9 -0.98 -12.99 -6.91
CA VAL A 9 -2.21 -13.58 -7.44
C VAL A 9 -1.83 -14.57 -8.55
N PRO A 10 -2.30 -15.83 -8.50
CA PRO A 10 -2.02 -16.81 -9.55
C PRO A 10 -2.42 -16.28 -10.93
N ALA A 11 -1.66 -16.64 -11.97
CA ALA A 11 -2.02 -16.28 -13.33
C ALA A 11 -3.38 -16.90 -13.72
N GLU A 12 -4.41 -16.05 -13.84
CA GLU A 12 -5.76 -16.44 -14.24
C GLU A 12 -6.09 -15.85 -15.61
N ALA A 13 -6.73 -16.65 -16.47
CA ALA A 13 -7.10 -16.22 -17.82
C ALA A 13 -8.04 -15.01 -17.77
N GLY A 14 -7.61 -13.90 -18.37
CA GLY A 14 -8.40 -12.66 -18.47
C GLY A 14 -8.12 -11.63 -17.37
N ARG A 15 -7.29 -11.93 -16.36
CA ARG A 15 -6.81 -10.93 -15.39
C ARG A 15 -5.47 -10.32 -15.82
N PRO A 16 -5.27 -9.00 -15.60
CA PRO A 16 -4.02 -8.35 -15.95
C PRO A 16 -2.88 -8.75 -15.01
N ALA A 17 -1.66 -8.68 -15.54
CA ALA A 17 -0.42 -8.76 -14.78
C ALA A 17 0.40 -7.50 -15.08
N PHE A 18 0.91 -6.86 -14.04
CA PHE A 18 1.68 -5.64 -14.16
C PHE A 18 3.17 -5.92 -13.96
N VAL A 19 4.00 -4.98 -14.40
CA VAL A 19 5.42 -4.99 -14.04
C VAL A 19 5.54 -4.54 -12.58
N PRO A 20 6.23 -5.28 -11.70
CA PRO A 20 6.41 -4.89 -10.31
C PRO A 20 6.97 -3.47 -10.16
N LEU A 21 6.40 -2.69 -9.25
CA LEU A 21 6.85 -1.32 -9.01
C LEU A 21 8.07 -1.31 -8.08
N GLU A 22 9.15 -0.69 -8.53
CA GLU A 22 10.33 -0.42 -7.71
C GLU A 22 9.96 0.45 -6.50
N ALA A 23 10.54 0.17 -5.33
CA ALA A 23 10.37 0.98 -4.12
C ALA A 23 11.14 2.31 -4.22
N ASN A 24 10.76 3.14 -5.19
CA ASN A 24 11.39 4.40 -5.51
C ASN A 24 10.39 5.55 -5.25
N PRO A 25 10.66 6.43 -4.26
CA PRO A 25 9.75 7.52 -3.91
C PRO A 25 9.46 8.50 -5.05
N GLU A 26 10.44 8.81 -5.92
CA GLU A 26 10.23 9.72 -7.03
C GLU A 26 9.22 9.15 -8.05
N LEU A 27 9.36 7.88 -8.42
CA LEU A 27 8.46 7.19 -9.34
C LEU A 27 7.06 7.03 -8.75
N MET A 28 6.97 6.67 -7.48
CA MET A 28 5.68 6.56 -6.78
C MET A 28 4.98 7.92 -6.69
N THR A 29 5.73 8.99 -6.41
CA THR A 29 5.22 10.36 -6.39
C THR A 29 4.72 10.78 -7.77
N ALA A 30 5.52 10.55 -8.81
CA ALA A 30 5.15 10.87 -10.19
C ALA A 30 3.88 10.13 -10.65
N LEU A 31 3.78 8.84 -10.32
CA LEU A 31 2.59 8.02 -10.58
C LEU A 31 1.35 8.63 -9.91
N LEU A 32 1.42 8.90 -8.60
CA LEU A 32 0.30 9.44 -7.84
C LEU A 32 -0.13 10.82 -8.35
N GLN A 33 0.83 11.71 -8.62
CA GLN A 33 0.55 13.05 -9.14
C GLN A 33 -0.03 13.00 -10.56
N ARG A 34 0.43 12.06 -11.40
CA ARG A 34 -0.17 11.82 -12.73
C ARG A 34 -1.64 11.40 -12.63
N LEU A 35 -2.00 10.61 -11.62
CA LEU A 35 -3.39 10.21 -11.38
C LEU A 35 -4.24 11.32 -10.75
N GLY A 36 -3.61 12.36 -10.20
CA GLY A 36 -4.30 13.53 -9.64
C GLY A 36 -4.13 13.73 -8.14
N LEU A 37 -3.08 13.16 -7.53
CA LEU A 37 -2.68 13.59 -6.19
C LEU A 37 -2.08 15.01 -6.25
N SER A 38 -2.45 15.85 -5.30
CA SER A 38 -1.90 17.19 -5.17
C SER A 38 -0.38 17.17 -4.97
N ARG A 39 0.31 18.13 -5.59
CA ARG A 39 1.77 18.32 -5.42
C ARG A 39 2.17 18.75 -4.01
N ALA A 40 1.20 19.04 -3.14
CA ALA A 40 1.44 19.27 -1.72
C ALA A 40 1.90 18.01 -0.98
N LEU A 41 1.71 16.82 -1.57
CA LEU A 41 2.19 15.54 -1.03
C LEU A 41 3.24 14.90 -1.95
N ALA A 42 4.14 14.17 -1.32
CA ALA A 42 5.13 13.32 -1.97
C ALA A 42 5.37 12.05 -1.14
N VAL A 43 5.86 11.01 -1.82
CA VAL A 43 6.40 9.82 -1.17
C VAL A 43 7.85 10.10 -0.81
N HIS A 44 8.28 9.66 0.38
CA HIS A 44 9.62 9.84 0.92
C HIS A 44 10.21 8.50 1.33
N ASP A 45 11.53 8.35 1.18
CA ASP A 45 12.25 7.23 1.78
C ASP A 45 12.17 7.26 3.31
N VAL A 46 12.01 6.09 3.91
CA VAL A 46 12.13 5.90 5.36
C VAL A 46 13.39 5.09 5.63
N TYR A 47 14.48 5.79 5.93
CA TYR A 47 15.81 5.17 6.11
C TYR A 47 15.89 4.21 7.30
N SER A 48 15.06 4.44 8.33
CA SER A 48 14.91 3.51 9.45
C SER A 48 13.57 3.72 10.13
N ILE A 49 13.00 2.62 10.63
CA ILE A 49 11.82 2.60 11.50
C ILE A 49 12.16 2.27 12.96
N THR A 50 13.46 2.19 13.29
CA THR A 50 13.94 1.93 14.66
C THR A 50 14.85 3.05 15.18
N GLU A 51 15.51 3.80 14.30
CA GLU A 51 16.43 4.89 14.66
C GLU A 51 15.72 6.25 14.56
N PRO A 52 15.46 6.94 15.68
CA PRO A 52 14.68 8.19 15.68
C PRO A 52 15.27 9.30 14.80
N ASP A 53 16.61 9.44 14.78
CA ASP A 53 17.30 10.48 14.01
C ASP A 53 17.13 10.27 12.49
N LEU A 54 17.06 9.01 12.04
CA LEU A 54 16.83 8.67 10.64
C LEU A 54 15.34 8.77 10.26
N LEU A 55 14.44 8.51 11.21
CA LEU A 55 13.01 8.69 11.01
C LEU A 55 12.61 10.17 10.89
N ALA A 56 13.38 11.06 11.52
CA ALA A 56 13.14 12.51 11.52
C ALA A 56 13.34 13.19 10.15
N PHE A 57 13.94 12.50 9.17
CA PHE A 57 14.04 13.02 7.80
C PHE A 57 12.69 13.09 7.08
N VAL A 58 11.70 12.30 7.51
CA VAL A 58 10.38 12.26 6.89
C VAL A 58 9.53 13.42 7.40
N PRO A 59 8.92 14.24 6.52
CA PRO A 59 8.00 15.29 6.93
C PRO A 59 6.84 14.76 7.77
N ARG A 60 6.42 15.52 8.78
CA ARG A 60 5.30 15.16 9.67
C ARG A 60 4.14 16.16 9.53
N PRO A 61 2.88 15.70 9.59
CA PRO A 61 2.48 14.30 9.82
C PRO A 61 2.73 13.41 8.60
N ALA A 62 3.16 12.18 8.85
CA ALA A 62 3.16 11.13 7.83
C ALA A 62 1.76 10.55 7.71
N LEU A 63 1.19 10.55 6.50
CA LEU A 63 -0.21 10.21 6.26
C LEU A 63 -0.42 8.73 5.98
N ALA A 64 0.58 8.08 5.37
CA ALA A 64 0.60 6.64 5.14
C ALA A 64 2.04 6.13 5.17
N LEU A 65 2.20 4.85 5.49
CA LEU A 65 3.47 4.13 5.40
C LEU A 65 3.26 2.86 4.57
N LEU A 66 4.11 2.65 3.58
CA LEU A 66 4.17 1.41 2.81
C LEU A 66 5.42 0.66 3.23
N LEU A 67 5.24 -0.60 3.64
CA LEU A 67 6.32 -1.54 3.91
C LEU A 67 6.38 -2.54 2.75
N VAL A 68 7.56 -2.73 2.17
CA VAL A 68 7.85 -3.85 1.27
C VAL A 68 8.83 -4.80 1.93
N PHE A 69 8.56 -6.09 1.84
CA PHE A 69 9.34 -7.15 2.48
C PHE A 69 9.21 -8.48 1.70
N PRO A 70 10.20 -9.38 1.82
CA PRO A 70 10.09 -10.72 1.25
C PRO A 70 9.07 -11.53 2.03
N VAL A 71 8.31 -12.34 1.31
CA VAL A 71 7.27 -13.20 1.87
C VAL A 71 7.88 -14.57 2.19
N SER A 72 8.15 -14.81 3.47
CA SER A 72 8.51 -16.15 3.93
C SER A 72 7.30 -17.07 4.10
N ALA A 73 7.57 -18.38 4.12
CA ALA A 73 6.56 -19.38 4.49
C ALA A 73 6.03 -19.18 5.93
N ALA A 74 6.86 -18.64 6.84
CA ALA A 74 6.46 -18.34 8.21
C ALA A 74 5.43 -17.20 8.25
N TYR A 75 5.69 -16.12 7.50
CA TYR A 75 4.74 -15.03 7.33
C TYR A 75 3.42 -15.51 6.72
N GLU A 76 3.46 -16.28 5.61
CA GLU A 76 2.24 -16.78 4.98
C GLU A 76 1.40 -17.65 5.93
N SER A 77 2.05 -18.55 6.66
CA SER A 77 1.36 -19.41 7.63
C SER A 77 0.64 -18.59 8.71
N GLN A 78 1.29 -17.54 9.21
CA GLN A 78 0.71 -16.66 10.22
C GLN A 78 -0.41 -15.78 9.65
N ARG A 79 -0.22 -15.20 8.46
CA ARG A 79 -1.25 -14.43 7.77
C ARG A 79 -2.51 -15.28 7.54
N MET A 80 -2.34 -16.50 7.04
CA MET A 80 -3.44 -17.44 6.84
C MET A 80 -4.15 -17.78 8.16
N ALA A 81 -3.42 -17.95 9.26
CA ALA A 81 -4.01 -18.20 10.57
C ALA A 81 -4.80 -17.00 11.12
N GLU A 82 -4.29 -15.78 10.93
CA GLU A 82 -4.99 -14.52 11.28
C GLU A 82 -6.27 -14.38 10.44
N ASP A 83 -6.15 -14.57 9.12
CA ASP A 83 -7.27 -14.47 8.18
C ASP A 83 -8.33 -15.57 8.38
N ALA A 84 -7.95 -16.78 8.82
CA ALA A 84 -8.88 -17.90 8.99
C ALA A 84 -9.99 -17.64 10.01
N THR A 85 -9.76 -16.74 10.96
CA THR A 85 -10.74 -16.35 11.97
C THR A 85 -11.54 -15.10 11.60
N ALA A 86 -11.13 -14.38 10.55
CA ALA A 86 -11.77 -13.17 10.09
C ALA A 86 -12.91 -13.45 9.08
N PRO A 87 -14.07 -12.78 9.20
CA PRO A 87 -15.07 -12.78 8.14
C PRO A 87 -14.49 -12.15 6.86
N GLU A 88 -15.00 -12.55 5.71
CA GLU A 88 -14.69 -11.85 4.45
C GLU A 88 -15.30 -10.45 4.50
N TYR A 89 -14.50 -9.43 4.24
CA TYR A 89 -14.95 -8.05 4.25
C TYR A 89 -15.84 -7.78 3.03
N ASP A 90 -17.02 -7.23 3.26
CA ASP A 90 -17.99 -6.82 2.22
C ASP A 90 -18.34 -5.33 2.28
N GLY A 91 -17.63 -4.58 3.12
CA GLY A 91 -17.91 -3.18 3.43
C GLY A 91 -17.83 -2.26 2.21
N ARG A 92 -18.82 -1.36 2.12
CA ARG A 92 -19.00 -0.40 1.03
C ARG A 92 -19.84 0.79 1.46
N GLY A 93 -19.66 1.91 0.76
CA GLY A 93 -20.34 3.17 1.02
C GLY A 93 -19.53 4.10 1.92
N GLU A 94 -19.97 5.36 2.02
CA GLU A 94 -19.26 6.43 2.75
C GLU A 94 -19.20 6.22 4.28
N ALA A 95 -19.95 5.26 4.81
CA ALA A 95 -19.94 4.94 6.24
C ALA A 95 -18.76 4.02 6.63
N GLU A 96 -18.09 3.41 5.66
CA GLU A 96 -16.92 2.57 5.94
C GLU A 96 -15.74 3.42 6.39
N PRO A 97 -14.98 2.98 7.42
CA PRO A 97 -13.84 3.74 7.93
C PRO A 97 -12.70 3.83 6.92
N VAL A 98 -12.59 2.85 6.02
CA VAL A 98 -11.56 2.77 4.99
C VAL A 98 -12.10 2.19 3.69
N ILE A 99 -11.51 2.61 2.58
CA ILE A 99 -11.65 1.97 1.26
C ILE A 99 -10.52 0.95 1.12
N TRP A 100 -10.88 -0.33 1.20
CA TRP A 100 -9.95 -1.44 1.00
C TRP A 100 -10.09 -2.07 -0.39
N PHE A 101 -9.02 -2.05 -1.18
CA PHE A 101 -8.94 -2.72 -2.47
C PHE A 101 -8.38 -4.14 -2.34
N ARG A 102 -9.14 -5.15 -2.79
CA ARG A 102 -8.65 -6.52 -2.95
C ARG A 102 -7.69 -6.58 -4.14
N GLN A 103 -6.57 -7.28 -4.00
CA GLN A 103 -5.63 -7.47 -5.10
C GLN A 103 -6.05 -8.67 -5.95
N THR A 104 -6.32 -8.41 -7.22
CA THR A 104 -6.56 -9.43 -8.25
C THR A 104 -5.64 -9.26 -9.45
N ILE A 105 -4.94 -8.13 -9.55
CA ILE A 105 -3.91 -7.86 -10.55
C ILE A 105 -2.59 -8.44 -10.04
N ARG A 106 -2.00 -9.35 -10.82
CA ARG A 106 -0.70 -9.94 -10.50
C ARG A 106 0.38 -8.86 -10.52
N ASN A 107 1.31 -8.90 -9.55
CA ASN A 107 2.47 -8.00 -9.42
C ASN A 107 2.10 -6.51 -9.22
N ALA A 108 0.85 -6.22 -8.80
CA ALA A 108 0.38 -4.85 -8.59
C ALA A 108 0.42 -4.39 -7.13
N CYS A 109 0.99 -5.18 -6.20
CA CYS A 109 0.95 -4.89 -4.76
C CYS A 109 1.47 -3.48 -4.40
N GLY A 110 2.49 -2.97 -5.10
CA GLY A 110 2.96 -1.59 -4.95
C GLY A 110 1.89 -0.55 -5.30
N LEU A 111 1.21 -0.71 -6.44
CA LEU A 111 0.08 0.15 -6.83
C LEU A 111 -1.08 0.02 -5.84
N MET A 112 -1.39 -1.19 -5.38
CA MET A 112 -2.44 -1.41 -4.38
C MET A 112 -2.15 -0.64 -3.10
N GLY A 113 -0.90 -0.71 -2.60
CA GLY A 113 -0.46 0.05 -1.42
C GLY A 113 -0.56 1.56 -1.62
N LEU A 114 -0.22 2.08 -2.80
CA LEU A 114 -0.36 3.50 -3.12
C LEU A 114 -1.83 3.92 -3.16
N LEU A 115 -2.71 3.12 -3.76
CA LEU A 115 -4.16 3.39 -3.79
C LEU A 115 -4.75 3.36 -2.38
N HIS A 116 -4.36 2.39 -1.55
CA HIS A 116 -4.74 2.35 -0.13
C HIS A 116 -4.28 3.60 0.61
N ALA A 117 -3.05 4.08 0.36
CA ALA A 117 -2.51 5.28 1.00
C ALA A 117 -3.31 6.54 0.67
N VAL A 118 -3.58 6.79 -0.62
CA VAL A 118 -4.21 8.05 -1.06
C VAL A 118 -5.74 8.05 -0.98
N SER A 119 -6.37 6.87 -0.87
CA SER A 119 -7.84 6.77 -0.78
C SER A 119 -8.37 6.87 0.66
N ASN A 120 -7.49 6.94 1.65
CA ASN A 120 -7.84 6.81 3.06
C ASN A 120 -7.22 7.92 3.92
N GLY A 121 -7.83 8.13 5.10
CA GLY A 121 -7.36 9.12 6.07
C GLY A 121 -7.25 10.54 5.48
N PRO A 122 -6.39 11.39 6.08
CA PRO A 122 -6.21 12.76 5.62
C PRO A 122 -5.69 12.89 4.18
N ALA A 123 -4.99 11.87 3.65
CA ALA A 123 -4.45 11.90 2.29
C ALA A 123 -5.54 11.98 1.21
N ARG A 124 -6.73 11.42 1.48
CA ARG A 124 -7.90 11.51 0.58
C ARG A 124 -8.29 12.98 0.29
N GLY A 125 -8.06 13.89 1.23
CA GLY A 125 -8.34 15.32 1.07
C GLY A 125 -7.39 16.05 0.10
N PHE A 126 -6.30 15.41 -0.32
CA PHE A 126 -5.33 15.95 -1.28
C PHE A 126 -5.50 15.38 -2.70
N VAL A 127 -6.55 14.60 -2.94
CA VAL A 127 -6.89 14.16 -4.30
C VAL A 127 -7.61 15.30 -5.01
N GLU A 128 -7.08 15.72 -6.15
CA GLU A 128 -7.61 16.85 -6.91
C GLU A 128 -8.99 16.49 -7.50
N PRO A 129 -10.01 17.35 -7.37
CA PRO A 129 -11.34 17.10 -7.91
C PRO A 129 -11.33 16.83 -9.41
N ASP A 130 -12.20 15.92 -9.87
CA ASP A 130 -12.36 15.52 -11.27
C ASP A 130 -11.12 14.88 -11.93
N SER A 131 -10.08 14.58 -11.15
CA SER A 131 -8.94 13.77 -11.60
C SER A 131 -9.32 12.30 -11.82
N ASP A 132 -8.42 11.53 -12.45
CA ASP A 132 -8.63 10.08 -12.64
C ASP A 132 -8.71 9.36 -11.29
N LEU A 133 -7.91 9.77 -10.31
CA LEU A 133 -7.94 9.24 -8.95
C LEU A 133 -9.25 9.59 -8.22
N ASP A 134 -9.73 10.83 -8.31
CA ASP A 134 -11.01 11.24 -7.70
C ASP A 134 -12.18 10.42 -8.26
N LYS A 135 -12.26 10.31 -9.60
CA LYS A 135 -13.30 9.51 -10.27
C LYS A 135 -13.23 8.04 -9.89
N LEU A 136 -12.03 7.48 -9.81
CA LEU A 136 -11.81 6.11 -9.39
C LEU A 136 -12.33 5.90 -7.96
N ILE A 137 -11.91 6.74 -7.01
CA ILE A 137 -12.29 6.65 -5.60
C ILE A 137 -13.80 6.77 -5.45
N ARG A 138 -14.44 7.77 -6.08
CA ARG A 138 -15.89 7.95 -6.04
C ARG A 138 -16.65 6.76 -6.58
N THR A 139 -16.15 6.14 -7.65
CA THR A 139 -16.77 4.94 -8.25
C THR A 139 -16.54 3.71 -7.37
N ALA A 140 -15.41 3.64 -6.67
CA ALA A 140 -15.02 2.51 -5.82
C ALA A 140 -15.80 2.44 -4.49
N ILE A 141 -16.18 3.59 -3.91
CA ILE A 141 -16.85 3.69 -2.61
C ILE A 141 -18.12 2.83 -2.53
N PRO A 142 -19.10 2.92 -3.44
CA PRO A 142 -20.34 2.15 -3.33
C PRO A 142 -20.17 0.65 -3.67
N LEU A 143 -19.01 0.24 -4.19
CA LEU A 143 -18.78 -1.13 -4.65
C LEU A 143 -18.27 -2.03 -3.52
N PRO A 144 -18.71 -3.31 -3.47
CA PRO A 144 -18.06 -4.32 -2.63
C PRO A 144 -16.63 -4.60 -3.13
N PRO A 145 -15.77 -5.23 -2.32
CA PRO A 145 -14.36 -5.42 -2.66
C PRO A 145 -14.09 -6.18 -3.96
N LYS A 146 -14.96 -7.10 -4.37
CA LYS A 146 -14.81 -7.85 -5.62
C LYS A 146 -14.98 -6.93 -6.83
N GLU A 147 -16.10 -6.22 -6.89
CA GLU A 147 -16.41 -5.28 -7.98
C GLU A 147 -15.43 -4.09 -7.97
N ARG A 148 -14.96 -3.69 -6.78
CA ARG A 148 -13.90 -2.70 -6.64
C ARG A 148 -12.58 -3.16 -7.27
N ALA A 149 -12.22 -4.44 -7.14
CA ALA A 149 -11.06 -5.01 -7.81
C ALA A 149 -11.24 -5.08 -9.34
N GLU A 150 -12.42 -5.50 -9.81
CA GLU A 150 -12.78 -5.49 -11.24
C GLU A 150 -12.74 -4.08 -11.85
N LEU A 151 -13.09 -3.05 -11.07
CA LEU A 151 -12.92 -1.64 -11.46
C LEU A 151 -11.43 -1.30 -11.68
N LEU A 152 -10.54 -1.71 -10.77
CA LEU A 152 -9.09 -1.48 -10.94
C LEU A 152 -8.56 -2.16 -12.20
N GLU A 153 -8.93 -3.43 -12.43
CA GLU A 153 -8.54 -4.21 -13.61
C GLU A 153 -8.93 -3.53 -14.94
N ARG A 154 -10.03 -2.77 -14.94
CA ARG A 154 -10.61 -2.16 -16.14
C ARG A 154 -10.31 -0.66 -16.28
N THR A 155 -9.56 -0.06 -15.38
CA THR A 155 -9.27 1.39 -15.40
C THR A 155 -8.00 1.67 -16.21
N PRO A 156 -8.10 2.23 -17.44
CA PRO A 156 -6.93 2.40 -18.31
C PRO A 156 -5.95 3.45 -17.79
N ALA A 157 -6.44 4.47 -17.09
CA ALA A 157 -5.60 5.51 -16.48
C ALA A 157 -4.62 4.92 -15.46
N LEU A 158 -5.08 3.98 -14.62
CA LEU A 158 -4.23 3.26 -13.66
C LEU A 158 -3.18 2.41 -14.40
N ALA A 159 -3.60 1.58 -15.35
CA ALA A 159 -2.69 0.72 -16.10
C ALA A 159 -1.62 1.54 -16.82
N SER A 160 -2.01 2.68 -17.42
CA SER A 160 -1.08 3.56 -18.14
C SER A 160 -0.11 4.29 -17.21
N ALA A 161 -0.58 4.83 -16.08
CA ALA A 161 0.29 5.49 -15.11
C ALA A 161 1.27 4.50 -14.45
N HIS A 162 0.79 3.29 -14.14
CA HIS A 162 1.62 2.21 -13.63
C HIS A 162 2.71 1.79 -14.62
N ALA A 163 2.34 1.54 -15.87
CA ALA A 163 3.28 1.11 -16.91
C ALA A 163 4.38 2.14 -17.18
N GLU A 164 4.02 3.43 -17.17
CA GLU A 164 5.01 4.51 -17.31
C GLU A 164 6.00 4.50 -16.13
N ALA A 165 5.50 4.49 -14.89
CA ALA A 165 6.36 4.50 -13.71
C ALA A 165 7.27 3.26 -13.66
N ALA A 166 6.74 2.07 -13.93
CA ALA A 166 7.51 0.83 -13.96
C ALA A 166 8.60 0.82 -15.04
N SER A 167 8.42 1.57 -16.14
CA SER A 167 9.42 1.69 -17.21
C SER A 167 10.57 2.64 -16.90
N GLN A 168 10.47 3.43 -15.83
CA GLN A 168 11.44 4.46 -15.44
C GLN A 168 12.28 4.06 -14.21
N GLY A 169 12.16 2.81 -13.74
CA GLY A 169 12.95 2.24 -12.66
C GLY A 169 14.46 2.40 -12.85
N ALA A 170 15.20 2.53 -11.76
CA ALA A 170 16.66 2.54 -11.81
C ALA A 170 17.22 1.14 -12.11
N THR A 171 16.41 0.11 -11.86
CA THR A 171 16.73 -1.29 -12.13
C THR A 171 16.04 -1.80 -13.40
N ALA A 172 16.62 -2.84 -14.00
CA ALA A 172 15.96 -3.52 -15.11
C ALA A 172 14.67 -4.16 -14.60
N ALA A 173 13.54 -3.74 -15.15
CA ALA A 173 12.24 -4.26 -14.75
C ALA A 173 12.13 -5.76 -15.09
N PRO A 174 11.67 -6.60 -14.15
CA PRO A 174 11.42 -8.02 -14.43
C PRO A 174 10.22 -8.17 -15.37
N ASP A 175 10.02 -9.38 -15.90
CA ASP A 175 8.84 -9.66 -16.72
C ASP A 175 7.58 -9.56 -15.84
N ALA A 176 6.47 -9.09 -16.42
CA ALA A 176 5.19 -9.04 -15.72
C ALA A 176 4.69 -10.43 -15.27
N GLN A 177 5.25 -11.50 -15.83
CA GLN A 177 4.97 -12.89 -15.47
C GLN A 177 6.01 -13.53 -14.54
N ASP A 178 7.05 -12.80 -14.12
CA ASP A 178 8.04 -13.33 -13.19
C ASP A 178 7.44 -13.48 -11.78
N ASP A 179 7.90 -14.51 -11.07
CA ASP A 179 7.56 -14.72 -9.66
C ASP A 179 8.40 -13.77 -8.80
N ILE A 180 7.71 -12.91 -8.05
CA ILE A 180 8.33 -11.91 -7.17
C ILE A 180 8.04 -12.29 -5.74
N ASP A 181 9.07 -12.41 -4.91
CA ASP A 181 8.89 -12.77 -3.51
C ASP A 181 8.64 -11.58 -2.58
N LEU A 182 8.62 -10.35 -3.11
CA LEU A 182 8.37 -9.13 -2.37
C LEU A 182 6.89 -8.77 -2.36
N HIS A 183 6.41 -8.25 -1.23
CA HIS A 183 5.03 -7.82 -1.06
C HIS A 183 4.93 -6.48 -0.32
N TYR A 184 3.98 -5.65 -0.75
CA TYR A 184 3.67 -4.37 -0.12
C TYR A 184 2.47 -4.47 0.81
N VAL A 185 2.59 -3.84 1.98
CA VAL A 185 1.49 -3.60 2.92
C VAL A 185 1.43 -2.11 3.25
N CYS A 186 0.23 -1.55 3.27
CA CYS A 186 0.00 -0.14 3.56
C CYS A 186 -0.57 0.04 4.98
N PHE A 187 -0.08 1.05 5.70
CA PHE A 187 -0.61 1.51 6.97
C PHE A 187 -1.12 2.94 6.85
N VAL A 188 -2.34 3.19 7.31
CA VAL A 188 -2.96 4.52 7.31
C VAL A 188 -3.59 4.81 8.67
N ARG A 189 -3.65 6.09 9.03
CA ARG A 189 -4.38 6.58 10.21
C ARG A 189 -5.64 7.31 9.75
N THR A 190 -6.81 6.87 10.19
CA THR A 190 -8.08 7.54 9.93
C THR A 190 -8.30 8.71 10.89
N ASP A 191 -9.29 9.57 10.60
CA ASP A 191 -9.55 10.79 11.39
C ASP A 191 -9.97 10.51 12.83
N ASP A 192 -10.62 9.36 13.05
CA ASP A 192 -10.92 8.85 14.38
C ASP A 192 -9.67 8.41 15.17
N GLY A 193 -8.50 8.37 14.50
CA GLY A 193 -7.20 7.97 15.03
C GLY A 193 -6.90 6.47 14.93
N THR A 194 -7.79 5.67 14.33
CA THR A 194 -7.54 4.23 14.14
C THR A 194 -6.40 4.01 13.14
N LEU A 195 -5.44 3.17 13.50
CA LEU A 195 -4.41 2.66 12.61
C LEU A 195 -4.93 1.43 11.87
N TRP A 196 -4.91 1.48 10.55
CA TRP A 196 -5.35 0.40 9.68
C TRP A 196 -4.18 -0.21 8.92
N GLU A 197 -4.12 -1.53 8.88
CA GLU A 197 -3.30 -2.30 7.95
C GLU A 197 -4.15 -2.69 6.74
N LEU A 198 -3.70 -2.32 5.55
CA LEU A 198 -4.36 -2.52 4.28
C LEU A 198 -3.45 -3.37 3.40
N ASP A 199 -3.79 -4.66 3.29
CA ASP A 199 -3.14 -5.64 2.41
C ASP A 199 -4.22 -6.23 1.49
N GLY A 200 -4.05 -6.09 0.17
CA GLY A 200 -5.02 -6.58 -0.81
C GLY A 200 -5.13 -8.11 -0.91
N ARG A 201 -4.18 -8.85 -0.32
CA ARG A 201 -4.15 -10.33 -0.31
C ARG A 201 -4.91 -10.94 0.88
N ARG A 202 -5.28 -10.11 1.85
CA ARG A 202 -6.04 -10.52 3.05
C ARG A 202 -7.53 -10.61 2.76
N ARG A 203 -8.30 -11.05 3.77
CA ARG A 203 -9.77 -11.08 3.74
C ARG A 203 -10.43 -9.71 3.93
N GLY A 204 -9.67 -8.69 4.31
CA GLY A 204 -10.16 -7.35 4.57
C GLY A 204 -9.11 -6.47 5.26
N PRO A 205 -9.47 -5.21 5.56
CA PRO A 205 -8.62 -4.30 6.32
C PRO A 205 -8.55 -4.73 7.80
N ILE A 206 -7.42 -4.47 8.47
CA ILE A 206 -7.24 -4.81 9.89
C ILE A 206 -7.03 -3.54 10.71
N ALA A 207 -7.91 -3.29 11.68
CA ALA A 207 -7.70 -2.26 12.70
C ALA A 207 -6.64 -2.74 13.70
N ARG A 208 -5.48 -2.07 13.72
CA ARG A 208 -4.32 -2.44 14.54
C ARG A 208 -4.32 -1.78 15.93
N GLY A 209 -5.00 -0.65 16.07
CA GLY A 209 -5.13 0.05 17.36
C GLY A 209 -5.47 1.53 17.20
N GLN A 210 -5.57 2.21 18.32
CA GLN A 210 -5.95 3.62 18.40
C GLN A 210 -4.72 4.50 18.67
N LEU A 211 -4.41 5.40 17.74
CA LEU A 211 -3.38 6.42 17.91
C LEU A 211 -3.96 7.64 18.61
N GLY A 212 -3.13 8.29 19.43
CA GLY A 212 -3.46 9.51 20.15
C GLY A 212 -3.47 10.75 19.26
N GLU A 213 -3.78 11.87 19.88
CA GLU A 213 -3.66 13.19 19.26
C GLU A 213 -2.18 13.50 18.99
N GLY A 214 -1.87 13.97 17.78
CA GLY A 214 -0.50 14.24 17.33
C GLY A 214 0.34 13.01 16.98
N GLU A 215 -0.16 11.79 17.20
CA GLU A 215 0.47 10.56 16.71
C GLU A 215 0.07 10.29 15.25
N ASP A 216 1.00 9.77 14.45
CA ASP A 216 0.78 9.38 13.06
C ASP A 216 1.34 7.98 12.77
N VAL A 217 1.37 7.57 11.50
CA VAL A 217 1.80 6.21 11.09
C VAL A 217 3.27 5.91 11.36
N LEU A 218 4.10 6.93 11.64
CA LEU A 218 5.51 6.81 12.01
C LEU A 218 5.72 7.08 13.51
N SER A 219 4.67 7.17 14.32
CA SER A 219 4.81 7.21 15.79
C SER A 219 5.15 5.82 16.34
N GLU A 220 5.83 5.77 17.50
CA GLU A 220 6.29 4.54 18.13
C GLU A 220 5.20 3.46 18.24
N LYS A 221 4.00 3.83 18.71
CA LYS A 221 2.87 2.89 18.80
C LYS A 221 2.47 2.33 17.44
N ALA A 222 2.46 3.16 16.39
CA ALA A 222 2.08 2.73 15.06
C ALA A 222 3.09 1.73 14.49
N LEU A 223 4.39 2.03 14.66
CA LEU A 223 5.48 1.15 14.25
C LEU A 223 5.44 -0.19 14.99
N LEU A 224 5.22 -0.17 16.31
CA LEU A 224 5.10 -1.37 17.15
C LEU A 224 3.87 -2.22 16.82
N TRP A 225 2.75 -1.60 16.47
CA TRP A 225 1.52 -2.34 16.17
C TRP A 225 1.43 -2.86 14.74
N GLY A 226 2.12 -2.20 13.80
CA GLY A 226 2.17 -2.56 12.39
C GLY A 226 3.56 -3.02 11.95
N PRO A 227 4.36 -2.16 11.26
CA PRO A 227 5.57 -2.56 10.53
C PRO A 227 6.56 -3.41 11.31
N LEU A 228 6.88 -3.10 12.57
CA LEU A 228 7.90 -3.82 13.34
C LEU A 228 7.53 -5.28 13.57
N LYS A 229 6.23 -5.61 13.63
CA LYS A 229 5.79 -7.01 13.74
C LYS A 229 6.15 -7.83 12.51
N PHE A 230 6.31 -7.22 11.34
CA PHE A 230 6.72 -7.91 10.13
C PHE A 230 8.22 -8.23 10.19
N LEU A 231 9.03 -7.27 10.64
CA LEU A 231 10.48 -7.46 10.79
C LEU A 231 10.81 -8.53 11.84
N GLU A 232 10.08 -8.56 12.97
CA GLU A 232 10.24 -9.59 14.01
C GLU A 232 9.97 -11.01 13.48
N ARG A 233 9.04 -11.14 12.52
CA ARG A 233 8.60 -12.44 11.97
C ARG A 233 9.55 -12.98 10.91
N GLU A 234 10.18 -12.10 10.14
CA GLU A 234 11.06 -12.48 9.02
C GLU A 234 12.48 -12.89 9.45
N GLY A 235 12.77 -12.91 10.76
CA GLY A 235 13.89 -13.68 11.32
C GLY A 235 15.29 -13.27 10.82
N GLY A 236 15.45 -12.03 10.35
CA GLY A 236 16.73 -11.47 9.92
C GLY A 236 16.93 -11.34 8.40
N ASP A 237 15.91 -11.55 7.56
CA ASP A 237 15.99 -11.11 6.16
C ASP A 237 16.05 -9.57 6.10
N LEU A 238 17.07 -9.05 5.45
CA LEU A 238 17.37 -7.61 5.38
C LEU A 238 16.70 -6.93 4.18
N ARG A 239 15.95 -7.66 3.34
CA ARG A 239 15.32 -7.13 2.13
C ARG A 239 14.00 -6.38 2.42
N PHE A 240 13.99 -5.53 3.44
CA PHE A 240 12.87 -4.65 3.72
C PHE A 240 13.15 -3.23 3.21
N SER A 241 12.11 -2.55 2.76
CA SER A 241 12.15 -1.11 2.50
C SER A 241 10.84 -0.47 2.95
N CYS A 242 10.90 0.80 3.35
CA CYS A 242 9.76 1.57 3.80
C CYS A 242 9.74 2.90 3.06
N VAL A 243 8.55 3.30 2.63
CA VAL A 243 8.31 4.65 2.12
C VAL A 243 7.10 5.26 2.81
N ALA A 244 7.09 6.58 2.99
CA ALA A 244 6.01 7.29 3.65
C ALA A 244 5.40 8.36 2.74
N LEU A 245 4.07 8.44 2.72
CA LEU A 245 3.37 9.56 2.08
C LEU A 245 3.26 10.71 3.09
N ALA A 246 3.85 11.86 2.78
CA ALA A 246 3.82 13.03 3.65
C ALA A 246 3.83 14.32 2.83
N GLY A 247 3.87 15.47 3.51
CA GLY A 247 4.02 16.77 2.84
C GLY A 247 5.24 16.79 1.92
N ALA A 248 5.11 17.38 0.74
CA ALA A 248 6.24 17.56 -0.17
C ALA A 248 7.27 18.53 0.45
N LEU A 249 8.55 18.18 0.34
CA LEU A 249 9.63 19.12 0.59
C LEU A 249 9.71 20.04 -0.63
N GLY A 250 9.68 21.36 -0.43
CA GLY A 250 9.85 22.29 -1.54
C GLY A 250 11.26 22.16 -2.14
N ASP A 251 11.37 22.44 -3.44
CA ASP A 251 12.65 22.67 -4.11
C ASP A 251 13.36 23.94 -3.59
#